data_AF-A0AAV4B399-F1
#
_entry.id   AF-A0AAV4B399-F1
#
_cell.length_a   1.000
_cell.length_b   1.000
_cell.length_c   1.000
_cell.angle_alpha   90.00
_cell.angle_beta   90.00
_cell.angle_gamma   90.00
#
_symmetry.space_group_name_H-M   'P 1'
#
loop_
_entity.id
_entity.type
_entity.pdbx_description
1 polymer ?
#
loop_
_entity_poly.entity_id
_entity_poly.type
_entity_poly.pdbx_seq_one_letter_code
_entity_poly.pdbx_strand_id
1 'polypeptide(L)' 'MYCRKAKLKLFLNSILEEYKCGNTRLMTMLEDSDDTVVRSIQPQLRTGRKWKVAEGVNQIKQGLKMKEVTGLTHTGRKG' A
#
# COMPACT_ATOMS: atom_id res chain seq x y z
N MET A 1 -6.26 -40.57 -18.43
CA MET A 1 -5.22 -40.04 -17.52
C MET A 1 -5.66 -38.66 -17.02
N TYR A 2 -6.04 -38.52 -15.75
CA TYR A 2 -6.35 -37.23 -15.15
C TYR A 2 -5.16 -36.76 -14.31
N CYS A 3 -4.55 -35.63 -14.66
CA CYS A 3 -3.38 -35.10 -13.97
C CYS A 3 -3.78 -34.61 -12.57
N ARG A 4 -3.47 -35.38 -11.51
CA ARG A 4 -3.76 -35.01 -10.11
C ARG A 4 -2.91 -33.84 -9.57
N LYS A 5 -1.92 -33.38 -10.35
CA LYS A 5 -0.90 -32.40 -9.93
C LYS A 5 -0.92 -31.06 -10.69
N ALA A 6 -1.80 -30.89 -11.67
CA ALA A 6 -1.97 -29.60 -12.35
C ALA A 6 -2.86 -28.65 -11.53
N LYS A 7 -2.45 -28.34 -10.29
CA LYS A 7 -3.09 -27.26 -9.53
C LYS A 7 -2.37 -25.96 -9.88
N LEU A 8 -3.05 -25.09 -10.63
CA LEU A 8 -2.59 -23.72 -10.86
C LEU A 8 -2.35 -23.07 -9.50
N LYS A 9 -1.11 -22.65 -9.22
CA LYS A 9 -0.81 -21.86 -8.02
C LYS A 9 -1.40 -20.47 -8.26
N LEU A 10 -2.42 -20.12 -7.49
CA LEU A 10 -2.91 -18.75 -7.46
C LEU A 10 -1.81 -17.84 -6.91
N PHE A 11 -1.56 -16.73 -7.60
CA PHE A 11 -0.62 -15.70 -7.14
C PHE A 11 -1.24 -14.87 -6.01
N LEU A 12 -1.45 -15.52 -4.86
CA LEU A 12 -2.06 -14.88 -3.68
C LEU A 12 -1.29 -13.64 -3.23
N ASN A 13 0.03 -13.63 -3.40
CA ASN A 13 0.87 -12.47 -3.10
C ASN A 13 0.51 -11.27 -3.98
N SER A 14 0.28 -11.49 -5.29
CA SER A 14 -0.08 -10.41 -6.22
C SER A 14 -1.41 -9.76 -5.83
N ILE A 15 -2.42 -10.60 -5.55
CA ILE A 15 -3.75 -10.16 -5.15
C ILE A 15 -3.68 -9.37 -3.83
N LEU A 16 -2.86 -9.83 -2.88
CA LEU A 16 -2.68 -9.17 -1.60
C LEU A 16 -2.01 -7.81 -1.74
N GLU A 17 -1.01 -7.68 -2.62
CA GLU A 17 -0.38 -6.39 -2.90
C GLU A 17 -1.33 -5.42 -3.62
N GLU A 18 -2.13 -5.90 -4.57
CA GLU A 18 -3.18 -5.09 -5.19
C GLU A 18 -4.23 -4.62 -4.17
N TYR A 19 -4.65 -5.50 -3.26
CA TYR A 19 -5.56 -5.15 -2.17
C TYR A 19 -4.98 -4.04 -1.28
N LYS A 20 -3.71 -4.14 -0.89
CA LYS A 20 -3.05 -3.09 -0.09
C LYS A 20 -2.93 -1.78 -0.87
N CYS A 21 -2.51 -1.87 -2.14
CA CYS A 21 -2.36 -0.70 -3.02
C CYS A 21 -3.68 0.03 -3.21
N GLY A 22 -4.78 -0.69 -3.47
CA GLY A 22 -6.11 -0.09 -3.63
C GLY A 22 -6.59 0.64 -2.38
N ASN A 23 -6.43 0.01 -1.20
CA ASN A 23 -6.84 0.64 0.06
C ASN A 23 -5.97 1.83 0.47
N THR A 24 -4.65 1.73 0.28
CA THR A 24 -3.74 2.87 0.56
C THR A 24 -4.07 4.04 -0.36
N ARG A 25 -4.27 3.79 -1.66
CA ARG A 25 -4.69 4.81 -2.64
C ARG A 25 -5.99 5.49 -2.23
N LEU A 26 -7.00 4.71 -1.82
CA LEU A 26 -8.29 5.27 -1.39
C LEU A 26 -8.12 6.17 -0.15
N MET A 27 -7.34 5.72 0.84
CA MET A 27 -7.07 6.52 2.03
C MET A 27 -6.41 7.86 1.67
N THR A 28 -5.36 7.83 0.85
CA THR A 28 -4.67 9.04 0.43
C THR A 28 -5.58 9.97 -0.38
N MET A 29 -6.46 9.43 -1.23
CA MET A 29 -7.43 10.23 -1.98
C MET A 29 -8.44 10.93 -1.07
N LEU A 30 -8.87 10.28 0.01
CA LEU A 30 -9.81 10.87 0.97
C LEU A 30 -9.12 11.93 1.84
N GLU A 31 -7.87 11.68 2.23
CA GLU A 31 -7.04 12.66 2.97
C GLU A 31 -6.74 13.91 2.14
N ASP A 32 -6.43 13.73 0.85
CA ASP A 32 -6.05 14.82 -0.05
C ASP A 32 -7.24 15.38 -0.86
N SER A 33 -8.47 15.00 -0.51
CA SER A 33 -9.68 15.44 -1.23
C SER A 33 -9.86 16.96 -1.15
N ASP A 34 -10.21 17.61 -2.26
CA ASP A 34 -10.46 19.06 -2.34
C ASP A 34 -11.68 19.51 -1.51
N ASP A 35 -12.64 18.60 -1.31
CA ASP A 35 -13.81 18.86 -0.48
C ASP A 35 -13.42 18.87 1.01
N THR A 36 -13.61 20.02 1.64
CA THR A 36 -13.28 20.24 3.05
C THR A 36 -14.09 19.36 3.98
N VAL A 37 -15.33 19.00 3.61
CA VAL A 37 -16.19 18.14 4.40
C VAL A 37 -15.63 16.72 4.39
N VAL A 38 -15.30 16.19 3.20
CA VAL A 38 -14.70 14.86 3.04
C VAL A 38 -13.36 14.77 3.77
N ARG A 39 -12.53 15.80 3.63
CA ARG A 39 -11.23 15.91 4.30
C ARG A 39 -11.34 15.98 5.82
N SER A 40 -12.43 16.54 6.35
CA SER A 40 -12.64 16.64 7.80
C SER A 40 -13.12 15.33 8.44
N ILE A 41 -13.92 14.55 7.71
CA ILE A 41 -14.54 13.33 8.23
C ILE A 41 -13.54 12.18 8.35
N GLN A 42 -12.58 12.08 7.41
CA GLN A 42 -11.55 11.01 7.32
C GLN A 42 -12.06 9.64 7.79
N PRO A 43 -12.98 9.03 7.03
CA PRO A 43 -13.62 7.80 7.45
C PRO A 43 -12.58 6.68 7.61
N GLN A 44 -12.70 5.90 8.68
CA GLN A 44 -11.83 4.74 8.86
C GLN A 44 -12.22 3.65 7.86
N LEU A 45 -11.29 3.35 6.94
CA LEU A 45 -11.46 2.26 5.99
C LEU A 45 -11.53 0.91 6.73
N ARG A 46 -12.59 0.15 6.46
CA ARG A 46 -12.75 -1.20 7.01
C ARG A 46 -11.79 -2.15 6.31
N THR A 47 -10.67 -2.45 6.94
CA THR A 47 -9.75 -3.50 6.49
C THR A 47 -9.81 -4.75 7.36
N GLY A 48 -9.21 -5.83 6.87
CA GLY A 48 -9.14 -7.09 7.61
C GLY A 48 -8.28 -6.99 8.87
N ARG A 49 -8.41 -7.97 9.77
CA ARG A 49 -7.67 -8.01 11.06
C ARG A 49 -6.15 -7.99 10.92
N LYS A 50 -5.61 -8.58 9.84
CA LYS A 50 -4.17 -8.79 9.68
C LYS A 50 -3.39 -7.55 9.25
N TRP A 51 -4.06 -6.55 8.67
CA TRP A 51 -3.39 -5.39 8.12
C TRP A 51 -4.30 -4.16 8.18
N LYS A 52 -3.74 -3.06 8.70
CA LYS A 52 -4.42 -1.78 8.83
C LYS A 52 -3.81 -0.77 7.87
N VAL A 53 -4.67 -0.05 7.15
CA VAL A 53 -4.26 0.91 6.13
C VAL A 53 -3.51 2.09 6.73
N ALA A 54 -4.00 2.63 7.85
CA ALA A 54 -3.37 3.78 8.51
C ALA A 54 -1.90 3.51 8.87
N GLU A 55 -1.60 2.31 9.40
CA GLU A 55 -0.23 1.90 9.74
C GLU A 55 0.64 1.79 8.47
N GLY A 56 0.10 1.19 7.40
CA GLY A 56 0.81 1.07 6.13
C GLY A 56 1.11 2.41 5.47
N VAL A 57 0.12 3.32 5.43
CA VAL A 57 0.28 4.68 4.88
C VAL A 57 1.31 5.47 5.69
N ASN A 58 1.28 5.38 7.02
CA ASN A 58 2.25 6.06 7.88
C ASN A 58 3.68 5.59 7.62
N GLN A 59 3.90 4.28 7.49
CA GLN A 59 5.21 3.73 7.14
C GLN A 59 5.69 4.23 5.77
N ILE A 60 4.81 4.28 4.77
CA ILE A 60 5.13 4.80 3.44
C ILE A 60 5.49 6.29 3.51
N LYS A 61 4.69 7.10 4.21
CA LYS A 61 4.95 8.54 4.42
C LYS A 61 6.27 8.77 5.15
N GLN A 62 6.59 7.98 6.18
CA GLN A 62 7.88 8.02 6.86
C GLN A 62 9.03 7.67 5.92
N GLY A 63 8.89 6.62 5.12
CA GLY A 63 9.87 6.23 4.11
C GLY A 63 10.10 7.34 3.05
N LEU A 64 9.03 8.02 2.62
CA LEU A 64 9.12 9.17 1.72
C LEU A 64 9.89 10.33 2.35
N LYS A 65 9.58 10.69 3.61
CA LYS A 65 10.33 11.71 4.35
C LYS A 65 11.81 11.35 4.50
N MET A 66 12.11 10.09 4.85
CA MET A 66 13.48 9.62 4.97
C MET A 66 14.23 9.69 3.63
N LYS A 67 13.55 9.37 2.52
CA LYS A 67 14.10 9.48 1.17
C LYS A 67 14.36 10.93 0.77
N GLU A 68 13.48 11.85 1.16
CA GLU A 68 13.66 13.29 0.93
C GLU A 68 14.90 13.82 1.69
N VAL A 69 15.05 13.45 2.97
CA VAL A 69 16.19 13.86 3.80
C VAL A 69 17.52 13.28 3.32
N THR A 70 17.54 12.00 2.97
CA THR A 70 18.77 11.31 2.55
C THR A 70 19.11 11.61 1.08
N GLY A 71 18.15 12.14 0.31
CA GLY A 71 18.25 12.30 -1.13
C GLY A 71 18.25 10.96 -1.87
N LEU A 72 18.63 10.99 -3.15
CA LEU A 72 18.87 9.78 -3.92
C LEU A 72 20.13 9.08 -3.38
N THR A 73 19.95 8.08 -2.53
CA THR A 73 21.05 7.20 -2.15
C THR A 73 21.41 6.33 -3.34
N HIS A 74 22.68 6.37 -3.74
CA HIS A 74 23.19 5.51 -4.80
C HIS A 74 23.17 4.06 -4.32
N THR A 75 22.18 3.27 -4.74
CA THR A 75 22.01 1.86 -4.31
C THR A 75 22.88 0.90 -5.11
N GLY A 76 24.12 1.30 -5.44
CA GLY A 76 25.05 0.47 -6.20
C GLY A 76 26.52 0.85 -6.03
N ARG A 77 27.42 -0.09 -6.36
CA ARG A 77 28.86 0.18 -6.59
C ARG A 77 29.07 0.79 -7.97
N LYS A 78 28.58 2.00 -8.19
CA LYS A 78 29.16 2.88 -9.22
C LYS A 78 29.47 4.16 -8.48
N GLY A 79 30.77 4.40 -8.29
CA GLY A 79 31.26 5.66 -7.76
C GLY A 79 30.92 6.81 -8.71
#